data_AF-A0A955SSY5-F1
#
_entry.id   AF-A0A955SSY5-F1
#
_cell.length_a   1.000
_cell.length_b   1.000
_cell.length_c   1.000
_cell.angle_alpha   90.00
_cell.angle_beta   90.00
_cell.angle_gamma   90.00
#
_symmetry.space_group_name_H-M   'P 1'
#
loop_
_entity.id
_entity.type
_entity.pdbx_description
1 polymer ?
#
loop_
_entity_poly.entity_id
_entity_poly.type
_entity_poly.pdbx_seq_one_letter_code
_entity_poly.pdbx_strand_id
1 'polypeptide(L)'
;MSGKADWTTWLIAFAVFLAFLFLASGRRTPTFWSADNGVKWWQAETIKEKGLSNAFLDYPLAEIDPEGKFQPLGWKFGRLEGDRIRFTYPPFYASLLSLNLSKDDVRSGLFWTTLFAALLIPLFVSLGRILDLAYPRIFALFLLFGTALLPYAVEVNEHLIALFFGLLGWLALYGKQSGPSYSGILCAGLCIGLGGWIREECWIWGAACLFPLLFNRDWRRTGMLVLTLATVFGLGWFLEGALSPETQILRGIHIHQDIPQTSFGLYYFRYRWALLNHWLFSWGHYDEVWELSFANPWPWVLLGGLGLVLFLSKTLLKGSSRTNGNLILVVFLMGLISLYHQARICLIGIPHISGLFFAMPILLVLPLLPIVPAAPRWDSIRRQILPIMAFCLLLWVLAGSSRGGRQWGPRYFMIVWPFLVGWTWIVIEWATRQRKGIGFIAIFPILISQILTAGYAFQTVRHQQRSLPVEILASQHRMDPDQLFLTDLEYLPAAAVGAGHSIWAVFPNLTTDDSKRDFLDDIPLDRFPILWFGIEEAGDWLPSNLATKTISNDAGFTIQVVKPE
;
A
#
# COMPACT_ATOMS: atom_id res chain seq x y z
N MET A 1 -20.48 1.94 -27.76
CA MET A 1 -21.28 1.94 -26.52
C MET A 1 -22.41 2.92 -26.75
N SER A 2 -23.66 2.45 -26.80
CA SER A 2 -24.82 3.34 -26.85
C SER A 2 -24.77 4.24 -25.62
N GLY A 3 -24.95 5.55 -25.79
CA GLY A 3 -24.74 6.57 -24.74
C GLY A 3 -25.74 6.54 -23.58
N LYS A 4 -26.42 5.43 -23.33
CA LYS A 4 -27.28 5.29 -22.15
C LYS A 4 -26.39 5.08 -20.93
N ALA A 5 -26.53 5.95 -19.94
CA ALA A 5 -25.87 5.81 -18.65
C ALA A 5 -26.18 4.43 -18.06
N ASP A 6 -25.14 3.69 -17.67
CA ASP A 6 -25.30 2.41 -16.99
C ASP A 6 -25.62 2.64 -15.50
N TRP A 7 -26.87 3.00 -15.23
CA TRP A 7 -27.35 3.29 -13.88
C TRP A 7 -27.08 2.17 -12.88
N THR A 8 -27.13 0.91 -13.31
CA THR A 8 -26.82 -0.23 -12.43
C THR A 8 -25.38 -0.17 -11.92
N THR A 9 -24.41 0.16 -12.79
CA THR A 9 -23.01 0.29 -12.36
C THR A 9 -22.81 1.46 -11.40
N TRP A 10 -23.50 2.57 -11.62
CA TRP A 10 -23.45 3.72 -10.70
C TRP A 10 -24.10 3.42 -9.35
N LEU A 11 -25.22 2.69 -9.33
CA LEU A 11 -25.86 2.22 -8.10
C LEU A 11 -24.93 1.29 -7.31
N ILE A 12 -24.21 0.38 -7.97
CA ILE A 12 -23.20 -0.47 -7.32
C ILE A 12 -22.09 0.39 -6.73
N ALA A 13 -21.54 1.34 -7.49
CA ALA A 13 -20.49 2.24 -7.00
C ALA A 13 -20.97 3.03 -5.78
N PHE A 14 -22.19 3.56 -5.81
CA PHE A 14 -22.79 4.28 -4.69
C PHE A 14 -23.02 3.37 -3.47
N ALA A 15 -23.51 2.14 -3.65
CA ALA A 15 -23.67 1.18 -2.56
C ALA A 15 -22.33 0.81 -1.92
N VAL A 16 -21.28 0.63 -2.73
CA VAL A 16 -19.91 0.39 -2.26
C VAL A 16 -19.39 1.59 -1.46
N PHE A 17 -19.59 2.80 -1.96
CA PHE A 17 -19.24 4.04 -1.26
C PHE A 17 -19.88 4.10 0.12
N LEU A 18 -21.21 3.88 0.19
CA LEU A 18 -21.94 3.87 1.46
C LEU A 18 -21.47 2.75 2.39
N ALA A 19 -21.20 1.55 1.87
CA ALA A 19 -20.70 0.43 2.67
C ALA A 19 -19.34 0.74 3.29
N PHE A 20 -18.42 1.34 2.54
CA PHE A 20 -17.12 1.75 3.06
C PHE A 20 -17.22 2.91 4.05
N LEU A 21 -18.06 3.90 3.78
CA LEU A 21 -18.35 4.94 4.78
C LEU A 21 -18.95 4.35 6.05
N PHE A 22 -19.85 3.37 5.95
CA PHE A 22 -20.41 2.68 7.11
C PHE A 22 -19.33 1.92 7.88
N LEU A 23 -18.50 1.12 7.19
CA LEU A 23 -17.37 0.39 7.78
C LEU A 23 -16.34 1.32 8.45
N ALA A 24 -16.15 2.53 7.90
CA ALA A 24 -15.34 3.58 8.48
C ALA A 24 -16.03 4.21 9.72
N SER A 25 -17.35 4.46 9.66
CA SER A 25 -18.13 5.11 10.71
C SER A 25 -18.22 4.30 12.00
N GLY A 26 -18.19 2.97 11.91
CA GLY A 26 -18.20 2.07 13.07
C GLY A 26 -16.91 2.09 13.91
N ARG A 27 -15.89 2.86 13.49
CA ARG A 27 -14.59 2.93 14.16
C ARG A 27 -14.44 4.26 14.90
N ARG A 28 -14.02 4.18 16.18
CA ARG A 28 -13.78 5.34 17.05
C ARG A 28 -12.38 5.95 16.87
N THR A 29 -11.44 5.21 16.27
CA THR A 29 -10.05 5.64 16.11
C THR A 29 -9.65 5.65 14.63
N PRO A 30 -8.67 6.47 14.25
CA PRO A 30 -8.09 6.44 12.91
C PRO A 30 -7.65 5.04 12.53
N THR A 31 -8.00 4.64 11.31
CA THR A 31 -7.48 3.41 10.72
C THR A 31 -6.09 3.63 10.15
N PHE A 32 -5.14 3.88 11.05
CA PHE A 32 -3.73 3.77 10.71
C PHE A 32 -3.34 2.30 10.82
N TRP A 33 -3.00 1.69 9.69
CA TRP A 33 -2.51 0.31 9.62
C TRP A 33 -1.01 0.24 9.40
N SER A 34 -0.44 1.40 9.11
CA SER A 34 0.98 1.61 9.02
C SER A 34 1.30 3.04 9.46
N ALA A 35 2.54 3.24 9.92
CA ALA A 35 3.06 4.57 10.21
C ALA A 35 2.97 5.52 9.00
N ASP A 36 2.99 4.97 7.78
CA ASP A 36 2.82 5.72 6.52
C ASP A 36 1.52 6.56 6.54
N ASN A 37 0.41 5.99 7.00
CA ASN A 37 -0.88 6.69 7.07
C ASN A 37 -0.89 7.79 8.12
N GLY A 38 -0.30 7.50 9.29
CA GLY A 38 -0.24 8.47 10.39
C GLY A 38 0.57 9.69 9.99
N VAL A 39 1.70 9.48 9.29
CA VAL A 39 2.52 10.57 8.75
C VAL A 39 1.73 11.43 7.77
N LYS A 40 0.97 10.82 6.84
CA LYS A 40 0.13 11.57 5.89
C LYS A 40 -1.00 12.33 6.58
N TRP A 41 -1.54 11.77 7.65
CA TRP A 41 -2.54 12.44 8.48
C TRP A 41 -1.95 13.69 9.15
N TRP A 42 -0.81 13.57 9.84
CA TRP A 42 -0.13 14.74 10.42
C TRP A 42 0.28 15.76 9.39
N GLN A 43 0.74 15.33 8.22
CA GLN A 43 1.03 16.24 7.12
C GLN A 43 -0.24 17.01 6.69
N ALA A 44 -1.39 16.33 6.63
CA ALA A 44 -2.67 16.96 6.31
C ALA A 44 -3.15 17.92 7.41
N GLU A 45 -2.98 17.58 8.68
CA GLU A 45 -3.27 18.48 9.82
C GLU A 45 -2.38 19.72 9.77
N THR A 46 -1.08 19.51 9.57
CA THR A 46 -0.10 20.60 9.44
C THR A 46 -0.48 21.52 8.29
N ILE A 47 -0.83 20.98 7.12
CA ILE A 47 -1.29 21.78 5.96
C ILE A 47 -2.59 22.52 6.29
N LYS A 48 -3.52 21.90 7.01
CA LYS A 48 -4.78 22.53 7.42
C LYS A 48 -4.54 23.72 8.35
N GLU A 49 -3.62 23.58 9.30
CA GLU A 49 -3.35 24.58 10.33
C GLU A 49 -2.43 25.71 9.85
N LYS A 50 -1.33 25.35 9.20
CA LYS A 50 -0.24 26.27 8.83
C LYS A 50 -0.28 26.67 7.35
N GLY A 51 -1.12 26.02 6.55
CA GLY A 51 -1.17 26.18 5.10
C GLY A 51 -0.09 25.38 4.38
N LEU A 52 -0.26 25.23 3.07
CA LEU A 52 0.61 24.43 2.22
C LEU A 52 2.06 24.96 2.13
N SER A 53 2.25 26.28 2.25
CA SER A 53 3.56 26.93 2.23
C SER A 53 4.39 26.68 3.49
N ASN A 54 3.79 26.17 4.56
CA ASN A 54 4.49 25.84 5.81
C ASN A 54 4.08 24.44 6.30
N ALA A 55 4.11 23.46 5.39
CA ALA A 55 3.80 22.06 5.66
C ALA A 55 4.91 21.32 6.43
N PHE A 56 5.59 22.03 7.35
CA PHE A 56 6.63 21.49 8.22
C PHE A 56 6.06 21.23 9.61
N LEU A 57 6.47 20.11 10.20
CA LEU A 57 6.21 19.82 11.61
C LEU A 57 7.27 20.56 12.44
N ASP A 58 6.86 21.31 13.46
CA ASP A 58 7.85 21.94 14.34
C ASP A 58 8.50 20.84 15.18
N TYR A 59 9.83 20.93 15.36
CA TYR A 59 10.57 19.98 16.17
C TYR A 59 11.01 20.64 17.48
N PRO A 60 10.21 20.53 18.56
CA PRO A 60 10.46 21.26 19.79
C PRO A 60 11.77 20.87 20.48
N LEU A 61 12.34 19.70 20.14
CA LEU A 61 13.60 19.23 20.71
C LEU A 61 14.83 19.67 19.92
N ALA A 62 14.70 20.51 18.89
CA ALA A 62 15.82 20.88 18.03
C ALA A 62 17.00 21.53 18.77
N GLU A 63 16.74 22.22 19.89
CA GLU A 63 17.79 22.82 20.71
C GLU A 63 18.64 21.76 21.46
N ILE A 64 18.03 20.68 21.92
CA ILE A 64 18.68 19.63 22.74
C ILE A 64 19.03 18.37 21.94
N ASP A 65 18.38 18.17 20.80
CA ASP A 65 18.64 17.11 19.84
C ASP A 65 18.76 17.69 18.42
N PRO A 66 19.82 18.47 18.15
CA PRO A 66 20.03 19.08 16.84
C PRO A 66 20.27 18.04 15.72
N GLU A 67 20.55 16.79 16.09
CA GLU A 67 20.74 15.67 15.14
C GLU A 67 19.43 14.94 14.84
N GLY A 68 18.34 15.21 15.56
CA GLY A 68 17.04 14.57 15.38
C GLY A 68 17.06 13.07 15.65
N LYS A 69 17.88 12.62 16.61
CA LYS A 69 17.88 11.21 17.08
C LYS A 69 16.52 10.78 17.64
N PHE A 70 15.82 11.71 18.27
CA PHE A 70 14.52 11.56 18.91
C PHE A 70 13.38 12.15 18.08
N GLN A 71 13.59 12.45 16.79
CA GLN A 71 12.50 12.95 15.98
C GLN A 71 11.34 11.92 15.95
N PRO A 72 10.08 12.34 16.13
CA PRO A 72 8.94 11.44 16.21
C PRO A 72 8.68 10.72 14.88
N LEU A 73 9.09 11.35 13.77
CA LEU A 73 9.03 10.77 12.44
C LEU A 73 10.35 10.08 12.14
N GLY A 74 10.40 8.75 12.23
CA GLY A 74 11.60 8.02 11.83
C GLY A 74 12.11 8.48 10.45
N TRP A 75 13.42 8.51 10.25
CA TRP A 75 14.13 9.10 9.10
C TRP A 75 13.61 8.74 7.69
N LYS A 76 12.82 7.67 7.58
CA LYS A 76 12.11 7.24 6.36
C LYS A 76 10.88 8.08 6.02
N PHE A 77 10.35 8.86 6.96
CA PHE A 77 9.10 9.61 6.86
C PHE A 77 9.29 11.11 7.10
N GLY A 78 10.36 11.47 7.83
CA GLY A 78 10.73 12.83 8.14
C GLY A 78 12.23 13.06 7.93
N ARG A 79 12.60 14.28 7.58
CA ARG A 79 13.98 14.77 7.61
C ARG A 79 14.02 16.04 8.46
N LEU A 80 14.92 16.08 9.42
CA LEU A 80 15.17 17.29 10.20
C LEU A 80 15.87 18.34 9.32
N GLU A 81 15.31 19.54 9.30
CA GLU A 81 15.81 20.73 8.58
C GLU A 81 15.77 21.92 9.56
N GLY A 82 16.88 22.10 10.30
CA GLY A 82 16.95 23.08 11.40
C GLY A 82 16.07 22.66 12.58
N ASP A 83 15.11 23.49 12.93
CA ASP A 83 14.15 23.30 14.03
C ASP A 83 12.83 22.63 13.60
N ARG A 84 12.79 22.12 12.37
CA ARG A 84 11.56 21.62 11.75
C ARG A 84 11.80 20.27 11.11
N ILE A 85 10.80 19.40 11.19
CA ILE A 85 10.77 18.13 10.48
C ILE A 85 9.96 18.30 9.20
N ARG A 86 10.61 17.90 8.12
CA ARG A 86 10.02 17.89 6.81
C ARG A 86 9.54 16.49 6.43
N PHE A 87 8.29 16.39 5.99
CA PHE A 87 7.73 15.13 5.50
C PHE A 87 8.40 14.70 4.18
N THR A 88 8.61 13.39 4.04
CA THR A 88 9.15 12.81 2.79
C THR A 88 8.08 12.63 1.70
N TYR A 89 6.79 12.62 2.07
CA TYR A 89 5.69 12.40 1.15
C TYR A 89 5.33 13.65 0.35
N PRO A 90 4.96 13.51 -0.94
CA PRO A 90 4.43 14.62 -1.73
C PRO A 90 3.21 15.24 -1.04
N PRO A 91 3.11 16.58 -0.99
CA PRO A 91 2.09 17.24 -0.20
C PRO A 91 0.69 17.19 -0.84
N PHE A 92 0.56 16.74 -2.09
CA PHE A 92 -0.69 16.81 -2.85
C PHE A 92 -1.79 15.92 -2.27
N TYR A 93 -1.46 14.70 -1.82
CA TYR A 93 -2.44 13.84 -1.17
C TYR A 93 -2.86 14.41 0.18
N ALA A 94 -1.89 14.83 1.00
CA ALA A 94 -2.15 15.46 2.29
C ALA A 94 -2.97 16.76 2.14
N SER A 95 -2.75 17.53 1.07
CA SER A 95 -3.55 18.72 0.73
C SER A 95 -4.99 18.35 0.37
N LEU A 96 -5.20 17.24 -0.35
CA LEU A 96 -6.56 16.76 -0.63
C LEU A 96 -7.25 16.34 0.67
N LEU A 97 -6.55 15.59 1.53
CA LEU A 97 -7.04 15.18 2.84
C LEU A 97 -7.42 16.39 3.70
N SER A 98 -6.58 17.42 3.76
CA SER A 98 -6.77 18.61 4.60
C SER A 98 -8.06 19.37 4.31
N LEU A 99 -8.61 19.27 3.08
CA LEU A 99 -9.86 19.92 2.69
C LEU A 99 -11.09 19.44 3.46
N ASN A 100 -11.13 18.15 3.81
CA ASN A 100 -12.25 17.58 4.54
C ASN A 100 -11.90 17.26 5.99
N LEU A 101 -10.61 17.24 6.33
CA LEU A 101 -10.12 16.86 7.64
C LEU A 101 -10.84 17.63 8.74
N SER A 102 -11.47 16.93 9.68
CA SER A 102 -12.02 17.48 10.91
C SER A 102 -11.17 16.98 12.09
N LYS A 103 -10.83 17.86 13.02
CA LYS A 103 -10.11 17.48 14.25
C LYS A 103 -10.93 16.49 15.09
N ASP A 104 -12.26 16.65 15.05
CA ASP A 104 -13.18 15.85 15.86
C ASP A 104 -13.71 14.60 15.11
N ASP A 105 -13.50 14.52 13.79
CA ASP A 105 -13.98 13.39 12.99
C ASP A 105 -12.90 12.87 12.06
N VAL A 106 -12.20 11.85 12.56
CA VAL A 106 -11.17 11.12 11.82
C VAL A 106 -11.70 10.50 10.51
N ARG A 107 -13.01 10.22 10.43
CA ARG A 107 -13.64 9.61 9.24
C ARG A 107 -13.54 10.53 8.02
N SER A 108 -13.40 11.82 8.25
CA SER A 108 -13.27 12.81 7.19
C SER A 108 -12.08 12.57 6.26
N GLY A 109 -10.96 12.07 6.78
CA GLY A 109 -9.80 11.72 5.93
C GLY A 109 -9.99 10.44 5.12
N LEU A 110 -10.96 9.59 5.45
CA LEU A 110 -11.29 8.39 4.66
C LEU A 110 -12.22 8.70 3.49
N PHE A 111 -12.89 9.86 3.49
CA PHE A 111 -13.86 10.24 2.46
C PHE A 111 -13.27 10.12 1.06
N TRP A 112 -12.09 10.70 0.83
CA TRP A 112 -11.44 10.69 -0.47
C TRP A 112 -11.07 9.28 -0.90
N THR A 113 -10.43 8.51 -0.03
CA THR A 113 -10.04 7.13 -0.35
C THR A 113 -11.25 6.27 -0.71
N THR A 114 -12.33 6.37 0.08
CA THR A 114 -13.59 5.65 -0.14
C THR A 114 -14.30 6.12 -1.42
N LEU A 115 -14.30 7.42 -1.70
CA LEU A 115 -14.86 7.98 -2.94
C LEU A 115 -14.13 7.42 -4.16
N PHE A 116 -12.80 7.46 -4.18
CA PHE A 116 -12.03 6.96 -5.32
C PHE A 116 -12.12 5.43 -5.45
N ALA A 117 -12.24 4.69 -4.34
CA ALA A 117 -12.54 3.25 -4.37
C ALA A 117 -13.87 2.96 -5.10
N ALA A 118 -14.91 3.75 -4.82
CA ALA A 118 -16.20 3.65 -5.49
C ALA A 118 -16.13 4.06 -6.97
N LEU A 119 -15.43 5.15 -7.28
CA LEU A 119 -15.23 5.63 -8.66
C LEU A 119 -14.39 4.68 -9.53
N LEU A 120 -13.62 3.78 -8.92
CA LEU A 120 -12.92 2.71 -9.65
C LEU A 120 -13.88 1.66 -10.24
N ILE A 121 -15.06 1.44 -9.64
CA ILE A 121 -16.04 0.46 -10.13
C ILE A 121 -16.45 0.70 -11.59
N PRO A 122 -16.91 1.89 -12.02
CA PRO A 122 -17.23 2.14 -13.43
C PRO A 122 -16.02 2.00 -14.36
N LEU A 123 -14.80 2.31 -13.89
CA LEU A 123 -13.58 2.10 -14.67
C LEU A 123 -13.27 0.61 -14.84
N PHE A 124 -13.41 -0.20 -13.78
CA PHE A 124 -13.23 -1.65 -13.83
C PHE A 124 -14.29 -2.33 -14.70
N VAL A 125 -15.56 -1.89 -14.64
CA VAL A 125 -16.60 -2.37 -15.54
C VAL A 125 -16.27 -2.02 -17.00
N SER A 126 -15.77 -0.81 -17.24
CA SER A 126 -15.34 -0.39 -18.58
C SER A 126 -14.17 -1.23 -19.08
N LEU A 127 -13.18 -1.51 -18.21
CA LEU A 127 -12.07 -2.41 -18.50
C LEU A 127 -12.58 -3.82 -18.83
N GLY A 128 -13.47 -4.39 -18.01
CA GLY A 128 -14.07 -5.70 -18.26
C GLY A 128 -14.81 -5.77 -19.61
N ARG A 129 -15.50 -4.70 -20.01
CA ARG A 129 -16.14 -4.60 -21.34
C ARG A 129 -15.14 -4.45 -22.48
N ILE A 130 -14.01 -3.80 -22.24
CA ILE A 130 -12.91 -3.71 -23.21
C ILE A 130 -12.30 -5.09 -23.42
N LEU A 131 -12.09 -5.82 -22.33
CA LEU A 131 -11.60 -7.20 -22.29
C LEU A 131 -12.64 -8.25 -22.75
N ASP A 132 -13.86 -7.82 -23.10
CA ASP A 132 -14.95 -8.69 -23.57
C ASP A 132 -15.35 -9.78 -22.56
N LEU A 133 -15.29 -9.46 -21.27
CA LEU A 133 -15.71 -10.37 -20.20
C LEU A 133 -17.25 -10.53 -20.22
N ALA A 134 -17.73 -11.74 -19.95
CA ALA A 134 -19.16 -12.03 -19.84
C ALA A 134 -19.81 -11.26 -18.69
N TYR A 135 -19.09 -11.13 -17.57
CA TYR A 135 -19.61 -10.54 -16.33
C TYR A 135 -18.74 -9.39 -15.82
N PRO A 136 -18.67 -8.24 -16.54
CA PRO A 136 -17.76 -7.15 -16.21
C PRO A 136 -18.05 -6.50 -14.84
N ARG A 137 -19.29 -6.57 -14.35
CA ARG A 137 -19.67 -6.07 -13.01
C ARG A 137 -19.18 -6.99 -11.90
N ILE A 138 -19.26 -8.31 -12.08
CA ILE A 138 -18.73 -9.28 -11.13
C ILE A 138 -17.20 -9.16 -11.10
N PHE A 139 -16.57 -9.00 -12.27
CA PHE A 139 -15.14 -8.70 -12.37
C PHE A 139 -14.75 -7.44 -11.59
N ALA A 140 -15.51 -6.34 -11.71
CA ALA A 140 -15.24 -5.11 -10.99
C ALA A 140 -15.36 -5.28 -9.46
N LEU A 141 -16.38 -5.98 -8.99
CA LEU A 141 -16.54 -6.32 -7.58
C LEU A 141 -15.41 -7.23 -7.10
N PHE A 142 -15.02 -8.24 -7.89
CA PHE A 142 -13.91 -9.11 -7.56
C PHE A 142 -12.59 -8.35 -7.48
N LEU A 143 -12.35 -7.39 -8.38
CA LEU A 143 -11.17 -6.53 -8.28
C LEU A 143 -11.15 -5.75 -6.97
N LEU A 144 -12.26 -5.15 -6.58
CA LEU A 144 -12.30 -4.38 -5.34
C LEU A 144 -12.18 -5.27 -4.11
N PHE A 145 -13.04 -6.30 -3.99
CA PHE A 145 -13.19 -7.11 -2.76
C PHE A 145 -12.26 -8.33 -2.71
N GLY A 146 -11.84 -8.84 -3.85
CA GLY A 146 -10.97 -10.00 -4.00
C GLY A 146 -9.52 -9.63 -4.26
N THR A 147 -9.08 -8.41 -3.92
CA THR A 147 -7.66 -8.03 -3.98
C THR A 147 -7.32 -7.16 -2.78
N ALA A 148 -6.05 -6.73 -2.68
CA ALA A 148 -5.66 -5.80 -1.63
C ALA A 148 -6.24 -4.37 -1.79
N LEU A 149 -7.00 -4.10 -2.86
CA LEU A 149 -7.71 -2.83 -3.02
C LEU A 149 -8.74 -2.59 -1.90
N LEU A 150 -9.37 -3.64 -1.39
CA LEU A 150 -10.35 -3.53 -0.30
C LEU A 150 -9.71 -3.00 0.99
N PRO A 151 -8.57 -3.58 1.47
CA PRO A 151 -7.81 -2.96 2.53
C PRO A 151 -7.54 -1.47 2.24
N TYR A 152 -6.93 -1.13 1.11
CA TYR A 152 -6.62 0.27 0.80
C TYR A 152 -7.84 1.21 0.73
N ALA A 153 -9.06 0.69 0.58
CA ALA A 153 -10.28 1.50 0.50
C ALA A 153 -10.77 2.04 1.84
N VAL A 154 -10.34 1.44 2.95
CA VAL A 154 -10.77 1.82 4.31
C VAL A 154 -9.61 2.33 5.17
N GLU A 155 -8.56 2.79 4.50
CA GLU A 155 -7.32 3.32 5.06
C GLU A 155 -7.05 4.73 4.50
N VAL A 156 -6.35 5.56 5.26
CA VAL A 156 -5.84 6.85 4.77
C VAL A 156 -4.66 6.58 3.85
N ASN A 157 -4.96 6.30 2.58
CA ASN A 157 -4.00 5.96 1.56
C ASN A 157 -4.31 6.59 0.18
N GLU A 158 -3.28 7.01 -0.51
CA GLU A 158 -3.26 7.69 -1.80
C GLU A 158 -3.24 6.73 -3.01
N HIS A 159 -2.97 5.45 -2.77
CA HIS A 159 -2.87 4.38 -3.76
C HIS A 159 -4.10 4.30 -4.68
N LEU A 160 -5.32 4.30 -4.13
CA LEU A 160 -6.54 4.14 -4.93
C LEU A 160 -6.81 5.36 -5.82
N ILE A 161 -6.41 6.55 -5.37
CA ILE A 161 -6.52 7.79 -6.14
C ILE A 161 -5.56 7.74 -7.34
N ALA A 162 -4.32 7.33 -7.10
CA ALA A 162 -3.33 7.12 -8.15
C ALA A 162 -3.78 6.05 -9.16
N LEU A 163 -4.35 4.94 -8.67
CA LEU A 163 -4.92 3.89 -9.52
C LEU A 163 -6.06 4.41 -10.39
N PHE A 164 -6.97 5.21 -9.80
CA PHE A 164 -8.08 5.81 -10.52
C PHE A 164 -7.58 6.68 -11.68
N PHE A 165 -6.67 7.61 -11.40
CA PHE A 165 -6.11 8.49 -12.42
C PHE A 165 -5.31 7.73 -13.48
N GLY A 166 -4.49 6.76 -13.06
CA GLY A 166 -3.72 5.91 -13.96
C GLY A 166 -4.60 5.08 -14.91
N LEU A 167 -5.66 4.45 -14.38
CA LEU A 167 -6.59 3.65 -15.15
C LEU A 167 -7.48 4.52 -16.05
N LEU A 168 -7.97 5.66 -15.56
CA LEU A 168 -8.74 6.62 -16.36
C LEU A 168 -7.92 7.12 -17.55
N GLY A 169 -6.65 7.47 -17.32
CA GLY A 169 -5.77 7.90 -18.40
C GLY A 169 -5.47 6.79 -19.40
N TRP A 170 -5.26 5.54 -18.92
CA TRP A 170 -5.12 4.39 -19.80
C TRP A 170 -6.39 4.15 -20.65
N LEU A 171 -7.57 4.23 -20.05
CA LEU A 171 -8.85 4.08 -20.75
C LEU A 171 -9.07 5.18 -21.79
N ALA A 172 -8.66 6.41 -21.50
CA ALA A 172 -8.72 7.52 -22.45
C ALA A 172 -7.79 7.29 -23.66
N LEU A 173 -6.65 6.62 -23.45
CA LEU A 173 -5.64 6.34 -24.46
C LEU A 173 -5.94 5.08 -25.29
N TYR A 174 -6.43 4.01 -24.66
CA TYR A 174 -6.52 2.68 -25.26
C TYR A 174 -7.92 2.05 -25.20
N GLY A 175 -8.89 2.70 -24.55
CA GLY A 175 -10.23 2.14 -24.36
C GLY A 175 -11.12 2.13 -25.61
N LYS A 176 -10.75 2.85 -26.67
CA LYS A 176 -11.51 2.95 -27.93
C LYS A 176 -10.87 2.11 -29.04
N GLN A 177 -11.68 1.35 -29.76
CA GLN A 177 -11.23 0.52 -30.90
C GLN A 177 -10.66 1.34 -32.06
N SER A 178 -11.19 2.55 -32.28
CA SER A 178 -10.71 3.48 -33.31
C SER A 178 -9.35 4.12 -32.98
N GLY A 179 -8.74 3.72 -31.86
CA GLY A 179 -7.59 4.39 -31.27
C GLY A 179 -7.96 5.68 -30.53
N PRO A 180 -6.95 6.32 -29.90
CA PRO A 180 -7.17 7.53 -29.12
C PRO A 180 -7.44 8.75 -30.01
N SER A 181 -8.43 9.57 -29.63
CA SER A 181 -8.58 10.92 -30.16
C SER A 181 -7.56 11.86 -29.53
N TYR A 182 -7.29 13.03 -30.14
CA TYR A 182 -6.39 14.01 -29.54
C TYR A 182 -6.85 14.45 -28.13
N SER A 183 -8.16 14.66 -27.96
CA SER A 183 -8.76 14.92 -26.64
C SER A 183 -8.56 13.77 -25.65
N GLY A 184 -8.58 12.52 -26.12
CA GLY A 184 -8.33 11.34 -25.29
C GLY A 184 -6.88 11.26 -24.82
N ILE A 185 -5.92 11.62 -25.68
CA ILE A 185 -4.49 11.67 -25.32
C ILE A 185 -4.22 12.80 -24.34
N LEU A 186 -4.80 13.99 -24.56
CA LEU A 186 -4.70 15.10 -23.62
C LEU A 186 -5.25 14.70 -22.26
N CYS A 187 -6.46 14.11 -22.24
CA CYS A 187 -7.06 13.58 -21.01
C CYS A 187 -6.17 12.52 -20.35
N ALA A 188 -5.55 11.63 -21.15
CA ALA A 188 -4.63 10.62 -20.64
C ALA A 188 -3.40 11.24 -19.96
N GLY A 189 -2.76 12.22 -20.62
CA GLY A 189 -1.62 12.92 -20.05
C GLY A 189 -1.97 13.71 -18.79
N LEU A 190 -3.13 14.37 -18.76
CA LEU A 190 -3.65 15.06 -17.58
C LEU A 190 -3.90 14.10 -16.42
N CYS A 191 -4.63 13.00 -16.66
CA CYS A 191 -4.96 12.04 -15.62
C CYS A 191 -3.71 11.36 -15.07
N ILE A 192 -2.87 10.78 -15.93
CA ILE A 192 -1.64 10.11 -15.48
C ILE A 192 -0.69 11.12 -14.81
N GLY A 193 -0.61 12.34 -15.34
CA GLY A 193 0.09 13.47 -14.77
C GLY A 193 -0.30 13.75 -13.32
N LEU A 194 -1.59 13.94 -13.08
CA LEU A 194 -2.17 14.17 -11.75
C LEU A 194 -1.98 12.95 -10.84
N GLY A 195 -2.13 11.73 -11.37
CA GLY A 195 -1.78 10.51 -10.64
C GLY A 195 -0.33 10.53 -10.14
N GLY A 196 0.58 11.10 -10.94
CA GLY A 196 1.99 11.31 -10.58
C GLY A 196 2.25 12.33 -9.48
N TRP A 197 1.34 13.28 -9.27
CA TRP A 197 1.44 14.21 -8.13
C TRP A 197 1.10 13.50 -6.83
N ILE A 198 0.20 12.53 -6.91
CA ILE A 198 -0.24 11.74 -5.78
C ILE A 198 0.76 10.62 -5.48
N ARG A 199 1.27 9.92 -6.51
CA ARG A 199 2.18 8.78 -6.38
C ARG A 199 3.17 8.67 -7.54
N GLU A 200 4.45 8.44 -7.21
CA GLU A 200 5.54 8.27 -8.18
C GLU A 200 5.34 7.05 -9.11
N GLU A 201 4.59 6.04 -8.66
CA GLU A 201 4.19 4.87 -9.46
C GLU A 201 3.55 5.27 -10.80
N CYS A 202 2.81 6.39 -10.81
CA CYS A 202 2.17 6.89 -12.02
C CYS A 202 3.16 7.49 -13.03
N TRP A 203 4.38 7.86 -12.63
CA TRP A 203 5.42 8.29 -13.58
C TRP A 203 5.90 7.10 -14.40
N ILE A 204 6.18 5.98 -13.71
CA ILE A 204 6.53 4.71 -14.34
C ILE A 204 5.39 4.24 -15.26
N TRP A 205 4.15 4.36 -14.80
CA TRP A 205 2.98 4.05 -15.62
C TRP A 205 2.86 4.92 -16.87
N GLY A 206 3.08 6.23 -16.76
CA GLY A 206 3.10 7.15 -17.90
C GLY A 206 4.18 6.81 -18.91
N ALA A 207 5.40 6.53 -18.42
CA ALA A 207 6.51 6.06 -19.26
C ALA A 207 6.16 4.75 -19.98
N ALA A 208 5.53 3.80 -19.30
CA ALA A 208 5.09 2.56 -19.90
C ALA A 208 3.98 2.75 -20.93
N CYS A 209 3.03 3.65 -20.68
CA CYS A 209 1.97 3.97 -21.64
C CYS A 209 2.50 4.62 -22.92
N LEU A 210 3.68 5.27 -22.89
CA LEU A 210 4.35 5.79 -24.08
C LEU A 210 4.94 4.67 -24.95
N PHE A 211 5.33 3.55 -24.35
CA PHE A 211 6.08 2.48 -25.02
C PHE A 211 5.36 1.96 -26.29
N PRO A 212 4.07 1.58 -26.28
CA PRO A 212 3.38 1.15 -27.51
C PRO A 212 3.24 2.24 -28.57
N LEU A 213 3.13 3.51 -28.18
CA LEU A 213 2.99 4.62 -29.13
C LEU A 213 4.28 4.87 -29.92
N LEU A 214 5.44 4.65 -29.29
CA LEU A 214 6.74 4.73 -29.96
C LEU A 214 6.86 3.73 -31.11
N PHE A 215 6.32 2.51 -30.96
CA PHE A 215 6.36 1.49 -32.02
C PHE A 215 5.36 1.76 -33.15
N ASN A 216 4.25 2.43 -32.85
CA ASN A 216 3.23 2.76 -33.85
C ASN A 216 3.63 3.91 -34.78
N ARG A 217 4.81 4.53 -34.57
CA ARG A 217 5.36 5.64 -35.37
C ARG A 217 4.45 6.87 -35.53
N ASP A 218 3.43 7.01 -34.67
CA ASP A 218 2.55 8.17 -34.65
C ASP A 218 3.16 9.28 -33.78
N TRP A 219 4.21 9.91 -34.31
CA TRP A 219 5.02 10.91 -33.58
C TRP A 219 4.21 12.10 -33.06
N ARG A 220 3.10 12.45 -33.72
CA ARG A 220 2.22 13.54 -33.27
C ARG A 220 1.50 13.17 -31.98
N ARG A 221 0.90 11.97 -31.95
CA ARG A 221 0.21 11.46 -30.75
C ARG A 221 1.18 11.21 -29.61
N THR A 222 2.32 10.62 -29.91
CA THR A 222 3.40 10.41 -28.93
C THR A 222 3.89 11.75 -28.39
N GLY A 223 4.22 12.70 -29.26
CA GLY A 223 4.71 14.02 -28.86
C GLY A 223 3.71 14.78 -27.99
N MET A 224 2.42 14.69 -28.28
CA MET A 224 1.39 15.32 -27.46
C MET A 224 1.21 14.65 -26.08
N LEU A 225 1.29 13.31 -26.01
CA LEU A 225 1.28 12.62 -24.72
C LEU A 225 2.50 13.01 -23.88
N VAL A 226 3.69 13.00 -24.49
CA VAL A 226 4.94 13.44 -23.85
C VAL A 226 4.82 14.87 -23.35
N LEU A 227 4.36 15.80 -24.20
CA LEU A 227 4.20 17.21 -23.84
C LEU A 227 3.21 17.38 -22.69
N THR A 228 2.10 16.66 -22.69
CA THR A 228 1.10 16.75 -21.62
C THR A 228 1.62 16.16 -20.31
N LEU A 229 2.26 14.99 -20.36
CA LEU A 229 2.88 14.37 -19.19
C LEU A 229 3.99 15.27 -18.62
N ALA A 230 4.89 15.76 -19.47
CA ALA A 230 5.97 16.66 -19.08
C ALA A 230 5.45 17.97 -18.49
N THR A 231 4.41 18.56 -19.09
CA THR A 231 3.77 19.78 -18.58
C THR A 231 3.17 19.54 -17.20
N VAL A 232 2.40 18.46 -17.02
CA VAL A 232 1.73 18.22 -15.73
C VAL A 232 2.73 17.79 -14.67
N PHE A 233 3.64 16.85 -14.96
CA PHE A 233 4.69 16.47 -14.02
C PHE A 233 5.61 17.66 -13.68
N GLY A 234 6.00 18.43 -14.69
CA GLY A 234 6.81 19.63 -14.53
C GLY A 234 6.11 20.69 -13.70
N LEU A 235 4.80 20.90 -13.90
CA LEU A 235 4.00 21.80 -13.07
C LEU A 235 3.92 21.29 -11.63
N GLY A 236 3.70 19.99 -11.40
CA GLY A 236 3.68 19.43 -10.05
C GLY A 236 5.03 19.56 -9.35
N TRP A 237 6.12 19.31 -10.08
CA TRP A 237 7.49 19.52 -9.58
C TRP A 237 7.76 20.99 -9.25
N PHE A 238 7.36 21.89 -10.14
CA PHE A 238 7.52 23.33 -9.95
C PHE A 238 6.69 23.82 -8.77
N LEU A 239 5.42 23.42 -8.65
CA LEU A 239 4.56 23.79 -7.53
C LEU A 239 5.12 23.28 -6.22
N GLU A 240 5.55 22.01 -6.16
CA GLU A 240 6.18 21.47 -4.96
C GLU A 240 7.43 22.27 -4.57
N GLY A 241 8.32 22.54 -5.52
CA GLY A 241 9.49 23.39 -5.27
C GLY A 241 9.18 24.84 -4.94
N ALA A 242 8.12 25.42 -5.50
CA ALA A 242 7.70 26.78 -5.16
C ALA A 242 7.12 26.85 -3.74
N LEU A 243 6.42 25.79 -3.33
CA LEU A 243 5.81 25.68 -1.99
C LEU A 243 6.83 25.27 -0.93
N SER A 244 7.91 24.62 -1.34
CA SER A 244 9.02 24.26 -0.48
C SER A 244 10.29 24.11 -1.34
N PRO A 245 11.12 25.16 -1.49
CA PRO A 245 12.31 25.14 -2.37
C PRO A 245 13.29 24.02 -2.06
N GLU A 246 13.35 23.61 -0.80
CA GLU A 246 14.16 22.50 -0.33
C GLU A 246 13.56 21.14 -0.76
N THR A 247 12.30 21.10 -1.23
CA THR A 247 11.60 19.84 -1.51
C THR A 247 12.09 19.01 -2.67
N GLN A 248 12.60 19.68 -3.69
CA GLN A 248 12.97 19.05 -4.95
C GLN A 248 14.04 17.95 -4.80
N ILE A 249 14.85 18.00 -3.74
CA ILE A 249 15.93 17.04 -3.49
C ILE A 249 15.41 15.69 -2.96
N LEU A 250 14.23 15.63 -2.33
CA LEU A 250 13.74 14.38 -1.72
C LEU A 250 12.82 13.52 -2.60
N ARG A 251 12.39 14.00 -3.78
CA ARG A 251 11.63 13.15 -4.72
C ARG A 251 12.51 12.00 -5.22
N GLY A 252 11.98 10.78 -5.18
CA GLY A 252 12.74 9.57 -5.47
C GLY A 252 13.63 9.06 -4.32
N ILE A 253 13.71 9.74 -3.17
CA ILE A 253 14.39 9.17 -1.99
C ILE A 253 13.70 7.87 -1.55
N HIS A 254 12.37 7.80 -1.66
CA HIS A 254 11.63 6.55 -1.44
C HIS A 254 12.00 5.44 -2.44
N ILE A 255 12.57 5.77 -3.60
CA ILE A 255 13.07 4.84 -4.63
C ILE A 255 14.55 4.50 -4.40
N HIS A 256 15.34 5.45 -3.90
CA HIS A 256 16.81 5.38 -3.83
C HIS A 256 17.40 5.08 -2.43
N GLN A 257 16.63 5.19 -1.34
CA GLN A 257 17.10 5.01 0.05
C GLN A 257 17.81 3.69 0.32
N ASP A 258 17.52 2.66 -0.47
CA ASP A 258 18.03 1.30 -0.25
C ASP A 258 18.98 0.81 -1.35
N ILE A 259 19.36 1.66 -2.31
CA ILE A 259 20.38 1.28 -3.29
C ILE A 259 21.74 1.50 -2.62
N PRO A 260 22.54 0.45 -2.36
CA PRO A 260 23.89 0.65 -1.87
C PRO A 260 24.64 1.48 -2.90
N GLN A 261 25.09 2.69 -2.53
CA GLN A 261 25.71 3.64 -3.47
C GLN A 261 26.98 3.08 -4.14
N THR A 262 27.54 2.00 -3.60
CA THR A 262 28.75 1.32 -4.08
C THR A 262 28.49 0.18 -5.06
N SER A 263 27.23 -0.14 -5.35
CA SER A 263 26.85 -1.37 -6.04
C SER A 263 26.37 -1.13 -7.47
N PHE A 264 27.30 -0.93 -8.42
CA PHE A 264 27.00 -0.94 -9.85
C PHE A 264 27.43 -2.27 -10.52
N GLY A 265 26.89 -2.57 -11.70
CA GLY A 265 27.24 -3.75 -12.48
C GLY A 265 26.54 -5.04 -12.04
N LEU A 266 27.24 -6.18 -12.08
CA LEU A 266 26.64 -7.51 -11.86
C LEU A 266 26.02 -7.66 -10.46
N TYR A 267 26.62 -7.02 -9.43
CA TYR A 267 26.07 -7.03 -8.08
C TYR A 267 24.68 -6.38 -8.04
N TYR A 268 24.51 -5.23 -8.70
CA TYR A 268 23.23 -4.55 -8.80
C TYR A 268 22.16 -5.45 -9.43
N PHE A 269 22.49 -6.10 -10.55
CA PHE A 269 21.58 -7.03 -11.21
C PHE A 269 21.21 -8.22 -10.32
N ARG A 270 22.18 -8.81 -9.61
CA ARG A 270 21.91 -9.90 -8.64
C ARG A 270 20.99 -9.45 -7.52
N TYR A 271 21.24 -8.27 -6.96
CA TYR A 271 20.39 -7.67 -5.95
C TYR A 271 18.96 -7.42 -6.46
N ARG A 272 18.82 -6.80 -7.64
CA ARG A 272 17.50 -6.56 -8.26
C ARG A 272 16.77 -7.84 -8.62
N TRP A 273 17.50 -8.88 -9.06
CA TRP A 273 16.92 -10.20 -9.32
C TRP A 273 16.42 -10.87 -8.03
N ALA A 274 17.21 -10.82 -6.96
CA ALA A 274 16.79 -11.32 -5.65
C ALA A 274 15.56 -10.56 -5.13
N LEU A 275 15.55 -9.24 -5.30
CA LEU A 275 14.42 -8.38 -4.93
C LEU A 275 13.15 -8.72 -5.74
N LEU A 276 13.28 -8.94 -7.06
CA LEU A 276 12.17 -9.40 -7.88
C LEU A 276 11.63 -10.75 -7.40
N ASN A 277 12.51 -11.72 -7.13
CA ASN A 277 12.09 -13.01 -6.59
C ASN A 277 11.38 -12.85 -5.25
N HIS A 278 11.88 -11.95 -4.39
CA HIS A 278 11.23 -11.63 -3.13
C HIS A 278 9.83 -11.05 -3.36
N TRP A 279 9.67 -10.05 -4.24
CA TRP A 279 8.37 -9.48 -4.56
C TRP A 279 7.39 -10.45 -5.19
N LEU A 280 7.86 -11.46 -5.90
CA LEU A 280 6.99 -12.46 -6.51
C LEU A 280 6.60 -13.56 -5.52
N PHE A 281 7.54 -14.01 -4.69
CA PHE A 281 7.44 -15.30 -4.01
C PHE A 281 7.72 -15.30 -2.50
N SER A 282 8.08 -14.18 -1.88
CA SER A 282 8.45 -14.19 -0.45
C SER A 282 7.25 -14.31 0.50
N TRP A 283 7.47 -14.98 1.63
CA TRP A 283 6.63 -14.96 2.83
C TRP A 283 7.41 -14.22 3.93
N GLY A 284 6.82 -13.22 4.58
CA GLY A 284 7.42 -12.59 5.76
C GLY A 284 8.43 -11.45 5.51
N HIS A 285 9.11 -11.05 6.59
CA HIS A 285 10.02 -9.89 6.65
C HIS A 285 11.36 -10.14 5.95
N TYR A 286 11.92 -9.08 5.36
CA TYR A 286 13.15 -9.11 4.56
C TYR A 286 14.39 -9.61 5.33
N ASP A 287 14.40 -9.45 6.65
CA ASP A 287 15.57 -9.64 7.49
C ASP A 287 15.83 -11.12 7.83
N GLU A 288 14.82 -12.00 7.77
CA GLU A 288 14.97 -13.45 8.02
C GLU A 288 15.07 -14.28 6.73
N VAL A 289 14.84 -13.66 5.56
CA VAL A 289 14.42 -14.37 4.35
C VAL A 289 15.49 -14.41 3.25
N TRP A 290 16.62 -13.70 3.40
CA TRP A 290 17.78 -13.94 2.53
C TRP A 290 18.32 -15.38 2.66
N GLU A 291 18.21 -15.99 3.84
CA GLU A 291 18.61 -17.38 4.07
C GLU A 291 17.56 -18.39 3.58
N LEU A 292 16.27 -18.05 3.64
CA LEU A 292 15.18 -18.96 3.26
C LEU A 292 14.73 -18.86 1.80
N SER A 293 14.91 -17.74 1.10
CA SER A 293 14.39 -17.57 -0.28
C SER A 293 15.11 -18.43 -1.32
N PHE A 294 16.40 -18.71 -1.11
CA PHE A 294 17.16 -19.64 -1.95
C PHE A 294 17.00 -21.10 -1.50
N ALA A 295 16.74 -21.33 -0.21
CA ALA A 295 16.49 -22.67 0.34
C ALA A 295 15.04 -23.14 0.13
N ASN A 296 14.10 -22.24 -0.15
CA ASN A 296 12.71 -22.55 -0.37
C ASN A 296 12.51 -23.02 -1.82
N PRO A 297 12.26 -24.33 -2.06
CA PRO A 297 12.15 -24.88 -3.40
C PRO A 297 10.83 -24.49 -4.08
N TRP A 298 9.87 -23.91 -3.36
CA TRP A 298 8.50 -23.72 -3.84
C TRP A 298 8.38 -22.84 -5.10
N PRO A 299 9.13 -21.74 -5.29
CA PRO A 299 9.10 -20.98 -6.55
C PRO A 299 9.55 -21.84 -7.74
N TRP A 300 10.56 -22.69 -7.52
CA TRP A 300 11.09 -23.59 -8.54
C TRP A 300 10.20 -24.82 -8.78
N VAL A 301 9.48 -25.29 -7.76
CA VAL A 301 8.45 -26.32 -7.89
C VAL A 301 7.23 -25.76 -8.63
N LEU A 302 6.83 -24.51 -8.37
CA LEU A 302 5.76 -23.83 -9.10
C LEU A 302 6.15 -23.58 -10.55
N LEU A 303 7.34 -23.05 -10.81
CA LEU A 303 7.85 -22.80 -12.16
C LEU A 303 8.16 -24.09 -12.92
N GLY A 304 8.72 -25.10 -12.25
CA GLY A 304 9.00 -26.42 -12.81
C GLY A 304 7.73 -27.21 -13.08
N GLY A 305 6.77 -27.17 -12.16
CA GLY A 305 5.43 -27.72 -12.35
C GLY A 305 4.70 -27.03 -13.49
N LEU A 306 4.76 -25.70 -13.57
CA LEU A 306 4.19 -24.94 -14.68
C LEU A 306 4.88 -25.24 -16.02
N GLY A 307 6.21 -25.30 -16.04
CA GLY A 307 6.99 -25.65 -17.23
C GLY A 307 6.69 -27.07 -17.70
N LEU A 308 6.59 -28.02 -16.78
CA LEU A 308 6.16 -29.39 -17.05
C LEU A 308 4.73 -29.41 -17.57
N VAL A 309 3.81 -28.63 -17.00
CA VAL A 309 2.45 -28.49 -17.52
C VAL A 309 2.46 -27.95 -18.93
N LEU A 310 3.15 -26.85 -19.20
CA LEU A 310 3.19 -26.24 -20.53
C LEU A 310 3.82 -27.20 -21.54
N PHE A 311 4.87 -27.92 -21.13
CA PHE A 311 5.51 -28.95 -21.93
C PHE A 311 4.56 -30.10 -22.24
N LEU A 312 4.00 -30.75 -21.21
CA LEU A 312 3.00 -31.82 -21.35
C LEU A 312 1.77 -31.35 -22.12
N SER A 313 1.42 -30.07 -21.98
CA SER A 313 0.32 -29.48 -22.72
C SER A 313 0.62 -29.35 -24.21
N LYS A 314 1.89 -29.18 -24.60
CA LYS A 314 2.29 -29.15 -26.01
C LYS A 314 2.51 -30.55 -26.57
N THR A 315 3.09 -31.46 -25.80
CA THR A 315 3.47 -32.81 -26.25
C THR A 315 2.35 -33.84 -26.16
N LEU A 316 1.54 -33.82 -25.09
CA LEU A 316 0.44 -34.79 -24.91
C LEU A 316 -0.89 -34.32 -25.51
N LEU A 317 -1.01 -33.06 -25.94
CA LEU A 317 -2.29 -32.46 -26.36
C LEU A 317 -2.42 -32.22 -27.87
N LYS A 318 -1.85 -33.11 -28.69
CA LYS A 318 -2.31 -33.25 -30.08
C LYS A 318 -3.70 -33.94 -30.09
N GLY A 319 -4.75 -33.18 -29.78
CA GLY A 319 -6.16 -33.62 -29.84
C GLY A 319 -7.10 -32.75 -28.99
N SER A 320 -8.06 -32.06 -29.62
CA SER A 320 -8.78 -30.89 -29.06
C SER A 320 -9.62 -31.12 -27.79
N SER A 321 -10.08 -32.34 -27.49
CA SER A 321 -10.96 -32.59 -26.33
C SER A 321 -10.22 -32.95 -25.04
N ARG A 322 -9.03 -33.56 -25.15
CA ARG A 322 -8.16 -33.89 -23.99
C ARG A 322 -7.40 -32.66 -23.50
N THR A 323 -7.13 -31.70 -24.39
CA THR A 323 -6.42 -30.44 -24.08
C THR A 323 -7.09 -29.64 -22.97
N ASN A 324 -8.41 -29.50 -23.04
CA ASN A 324 -9.17 -28.70 -22.08
C ASN A 324 -9.24 -29.37 -20.70
N GLY A 325 -9.27 -30.71 -20.65
CA GLY A 325 -9.33 -31.45 -19.37
C GLY A 325 -8.07 -31.31 -18.53
N ASN A 326 -6.90 -31.47 -19.16
CA ASN A 326 -5.61 -31.34 -18.47
C ASN A 326 -5.37 -29.92 -17.97
N LEU A 327 -5.75 -28.91 -18.77
CA LEU A 327 -5.62 -27.51 -18.38
C LEU A 327 -6.48 -27.16 -17.17
N ILE A 328 -7.73 -27.65 -17.15
CA ILE A 328 -8.64 -27.51 -16.01
C ILE A 328 -8.06 -28.19 -14.77
N LEU A 329 -7.50 -29.39 -14.91
CA LEU A 329 -6.84 -30.09 -13.80
C LEU A 329 -5.66 -29.28 -13.24
N VAL A 330 -4.86 -28.65 -14.10
CA VAL A 330 -3.75 -27.80 -13.64
C VAL A 330 -4.25 -26.59 -12.87
N VAL A 331 -5.24 -25.87 -13.40
CA VAL A 331 -5.84 -24.73 -12.69
C VAL A 331 -6.33 -25.16 -11.31
N PHE A 332 -6.99 -26.32 -11.24
CA PHE A 332 -7.44 -26.90 -9.98
C PHE A 332 -6.29 -27.20 -9.02
N LEU A 333 -5.24 -27.89 -9.48
CA LEU A 333 -4.07 -28.21 -8.66
C LEU A 333 -3.34 -26.96 -8.16
N MET A 334 -3.14 -25.96 -9.03
CA MET A 334 -2.58 -24.67 -8.63
C MET A 334 -3.46 -23.96 -7.60
N GLY A 335 -4.77 -24.06 -7.75
CA GLY A 335 -5.74 -23.58 -6.78
C GLY A 335 -5.64 -24.28 -5.43
N LEU A 336 -5.49 -25.61 -5.41
CA LEU A 336 -5.33 -26.37 -4.17
C LEU A 336 -4.00 -26.05 -3.47
N ILE A 337 -2.90 -25.94 -4.22
CA ILE A 337 -1.59 -25.54 -3.68
C ILE A 337 -1.67 -24.15 -3.06
N SER A 338 -2.27 -23.21 -3.78
CA SER A 338 -2.54 -21.85 -3.30
C SER A 338 -3.38 -21.85 -2.02
N LEU A 339 -4.49 -22.57 -2.02
CA LEU A 339 -5.39 -22.66 -0.88
C LEU A 339 -4.70 -23.27 0.35
N TYR A 340 -3.93 -24.34 0.15
CA TYR A 340 -3.13 -24.95 1.21
C TYR A 340 -2.15 -23.95 1.83
N HIS A 341 -1.45 -23.17 1.00
CA HIS A 341 -0.52 -22.16 1.48
C HIS A 341 -1.21 -21.03 2.23
N GLN A 342 -2.33 -20.51 1.74
CA GLN A 342 -3.08 -19.48 2.47
C GLN A 342 -3.64 -19.99 3.78
N ALA A 343 -4.21 -21.20 3.79
CA ALA A 343 -4.69 -21.84 5.01
C ALA A 343 -3.54 -21.98 6.02
N ARG A 344 -2.35 -22.41 5.57
CA ARG A 344 -1.15 -22.50 6.42
C ARG A 344 -0.71 -21.13 6.95
N ILE A 345 -0.70 -20.08 6.12
CA ILE A 345 -0.38 -18.71 6.56
C ILE A 345 -1.36 -18.25 7.65
N CYS A 346 -2.66 -18.48 7.44
CA CYS A 346 -3.70 -18.15 8.41
C CYS A 346 -3.54 -18.92 9.73
N LEU A 347 -3.19 -20.22 9.65
CA LEU A 347 -3.02 -21.08 10.82
C LEU A 347 -1.76 -20.76 11.63
N ILE A 348 -0.64 -20.45 10.95
CA ILE A 348 0.62 -20.07 11.61
C ILE A 348 0.56 -18.64 12.14
N GLY A 349 -0.30 -17.79 11.56
CA GLY A 349 -0.41 -16.40 11.95
C GLY A 349 0.77 -15.55 11.44
N ILE A 350 1.28 -15.84 10.24
CA ILE A 350 2.40 -15.07 9.67
C ILE A 350 1.95 -13.63 9.38
N PRO A 351 2.48 -12.61 10.09
CA PRO A 351 1.90 -11.26 10.12
C PRO A 351 2.01 -10.49 8.79
N HIS A 352 2.70 -11.02 7.79
CA HIS A 352 2.99 -10.30 6.55
C HIS A 352 3.02 -11.22 5.31
N ILE A 353 2.26 -10.85 4.27
CA ILE A 353 2.28 -11.49 2.95
C ILE A 353 2.82 -10.49 1.93
N SER A 354 4.09 -10.61 1.57
CA SER A 354 4.80 -9.67 0.69
C SER A 354 4.90 -10.13 -0.76
N GLY A 355 4.86 -11.44 -1.03
CA GLY A 355 4.93 -11.99 -2.39
C GLY A 355 3.65 -11.83 -3.19
N LEU A 356 3.74 -11.35 -4.44
CA LEU A 356 2.63 -11.10 -5.36
C LEU A 356 1.76 -12.35 -5.56
N PHE A 357 2.35 -13.53 -5.76
CA PHE A 357 1.56 -14.76 -5.98
C PHE A 357 0.86 -15.26 -4.71
N PHE A 358 1.30 -14.80 -3.53
CA PHE A 358 0.62 -15.09 -2.27
C PHE A 358 -0.42 -14.01 -1.95
N ALA A 359 -0.15 -12.74 -2.25
CA ALA A 359 -1.16 -11.68 -2.14
C ALA A 359 -2.29 -11.83 -3.18
N MET A 360 -1.97 -12.35 -4.35
CA MET A 360 -2.87 -12.53 -5.49
C MET A 360 -2.72 -13.91 -6.13
N PRO A 361 -3.16 -14.99 -5.47
CA PRO A 361 -2.99 -16.33 -6.02
C PRO A 361 -3.75 -16.58 -7.32
N ILE A 362 -4.73 -15.73 -7.64
CA ILE A 362 -5.39 -15.73 -8.94
C ILE A 362 -4.40 -15.53 -10.11
N LEU A 363 -3.24 -14.93 -9.89
CA LEU A 363 -2.24 -14.73 -10.94
C LEU A 363 -1.52 -16.01 -11.36
N LEU A 364 -1.64 -17.10 -10.59
CA LEU A 364 -1.06 -18.41 -10.95
C LEU A 364 -1.62 -18.97 -12.26
N VAL A 365 -2.78 -18.51 -12.70
CA VAL A 365 -3.45 -18.95 -13.93
C VAL A 365 -2.96 -18.19 -15.18
N LEU A 366 -2.27 -17.06 -15.01
CA LEU A 366 -1.76 -16.24 -16.11
C LEU A 366 -0.93 -16.99 -17.16
N PRO A 367 -0.07 -17.95 -16.80
CA PRO A 367 0.73 -18.68 -17.80
C PRO A 367 -0.10 -19.48 -18.81
N LEU A 368 -1.39 -19.72 -18.53
CA LEU A 368 -2.30 -20.43 -19.41
C LEU A 368 -2.92 -19.50 -20.47
N LEU A 369 -2.77 -18.19 -20.33
CA LEU A 369 -3.27 -17.18 -21.25
C LEU A 369 -2.89 -17.42 -22.73
N PRO A 370 -1.67 -17.89 -23.08
CA PRO A 370 -1.32 -18.18 -24.47
C PRO A 370 -2.13 -19.32 -25.12
N ILE A 371 -2.78 -20.16 -24.31
CA ILE A 371 -3.56 -21.32 -24.76
C ILE A 371 -5.03 -20.92 -25.00
N VAL A 372 -5.49 -19.82 -24.41
CA VAL A 372 -6.86 -19.32 -24.60
C VAL A 372 -7.01 -18.80 -26.04
N PRO A 373 -7.97 -19.32 -26.83
CA PRO A 373 -8.27 -18.80 -28.16
C PRO A 373 -8.61 -17.32 -28.06
N ALA A 374 -7.82 -16.52 -28.76
CA ALA A 374 -7.98 -15.08 -28.75
C ALA A 374 -9.19 -14.66 -29.59
N ALA A 375 -10.12 -13.91 -29.01
CA ALA A 375 -11.02 -13.09 -29.81
C ALA A 375 -10.18 -12.03 -30.57
N PRO A 376 -10.53 -11.63 -31.80
CA PRO A 376 -9.76 -10.65 -32.57
C PRO A 376 -9.52 -9.33 -31.82
N ARG A 377 -10.53 -8.90 -31.05
CA ARG A 377 -10.46 -7.71 -30.19
C ARG A 377 -9.42 -7.86 -29.07
N TRP A 378 -9.36 -9.05 -28.48
CA TRP A 378 -8.46 -9.38 -27.39
C TRP A 378 -6.99 -9.37 -27.86
N ASP A 379 -6.70 -9.87 -29.06
CA ASP A 379 -5.33 -9.84 -29.59
C ASP A 379 -4.79 -8.41 -29.73
N SER A 380 -5.62 -7.48 -30.18
CA SER A 380 -5.23 -6.07 -30.27
C SER A 380 -4.91 -5.49 -28.88
N ILE A 381 -5.76 -5.77 -27.89
CA ILE A 381 -5.58 -5.27 -26.52
C ILE A 381 -4.35 -5.89 -25.87
N ARG A 382 -4.16 -7.21 -26.03
CA ARG A 382 -2.99 -7.95 -25.52
C ARG A 382 -1.68 -7.37 -26.05
N ARG A 383 -1.63 -7.04 -27.35
CA ARG A 383 -0.45 -6.41 -27.98
C ARG A 383 -0.14 -5.02 -27.42
N GLN A 384 -1.11 -4.32 -26.85
CA GLN A 384 -0.92 -3.00 -26.24
C GLN A 384 -0.54 -3.13 -24.76
N ILE A 385 -1.27 -3.93 -24.00
CA ILE A 385 -1.11 -4.04 -22.54
C ILE A 385 0.14 -4.81 -22.15
N LEU A 386 0.48 -5.90 -22.85
CA LEU A 386 1.62 -6.76 -22.47
C LEU A 386 2.96 -6.00 -22.53
N PRO A 387 3.26 -5.20 -23.57
CA PRO A 387 4.44 -4.35 -23.54
C PRO A 387 4.43 -3.31 -22.41
N ILE A 388 3.28 -2.67 -22.12
CA ILE A 388 3.15 -1.72 -21.02
C ILE A 388 3.48 -2.41 -19.69
N MET A 389 2.87 -3.57 -19.43
CA MET A 389 3.09 -4.31 -18.19
C MET A 389 4.52 -4.83 -18.07
N ALA A 390 5.09 -5.37 -19.15
CA ALA A 390 6.48 -5.84 -19.18
C ALA A 390 7.44 -4.67 -18.93
N PHE A 391 7.19 -3.50 -19.52
CA PHE A 391 7.99 -2.32 -19.31
C PHE A 391 7.84 -1.74 -17.90
N CYS A 392 6.62 -1.70 -17.34
CA CYS A 392 6.38 -1.38 -15.94
C CYS A 392 7.17 -2.32 -15.03
N LEU A 393 7.05 -3.64 -15.21
CA LEU A 393 7.78 -4.64 -14.42
C LEU A 393 9.29 -4.43 -14.53
N LEU A 394 9.82 -4.20 -15.74
CA LEU A 394 11.22 -3.91 -15.96
C LEU A 394 11.66 -2.66 -15.21
N LEU A 395 10.93 -1.55 -15.36
CA LEU A 395 11.23 -0.30 -14.66
C LEU A 395 11.13 -0.46 -13.14
N TRP A 396 10.20 -1.25 -12.63
CA TRP A 396 10.11 -1.53 -11.20
C TRP A 396 11.26 -2.39 -10.69
N VAL A 397 11.68 -3.40 -11.45
CA VAL A 397 12.85 -4.22 -11.11
C VAL A 397 14.12 -3.37 -11.11
N LEU A 398 14.25 -2.45 -12.06
CA LEU A 398 15.42 -1.61 -12.18
C LEU A 398 15.39 -0.45 -11.18
N ALA A 399 14.28 0.25 -11.02
CA ALA A 399 14.20 1.47 -10.22
C ALA A 399 13.59 1.25 -8.84
N GLY A 400 12.58 0.38 -8.69
CA GLY A 400 11.72 0.28 -7.51
C GLY A 400 12.43 0.11 -6.17
N SER A 401 11.82 0.59 -5.09
CA SER A 401 12.39 0.49 -3.75
C SER A 401 12.25 -0.90 -3.15
N SER A 402 13.27 -1.35 -2.41
CA SER A 402 13.30 -2.70 -1.85
C SER A 402 12.30 -2.94 -0.72
N ARG A 403 11.71 -1.88 -0.16
CA ARG A 403 10.90 -1.94 1.07
C ARG A 403 9.40 -1.70 0.88
N GLY A 404 8.96 -1.31 -0.32
CA GLY A 404 7.55 -1.00 -0.58
C GLY A 404 6.71 -2.22 -0.98
N GLY A 405 5.99 -2.80 -0.02
CA GLY A 405 5.05 -3.90 -0.29
C GLY A 405 4.87 -4.92 0.83
N ARG A 406 5.24 -4.57 2.07
CA ARG A 406 5.38 -5.55 3.16
C ARG A 406 4.07 -6.20 3.61
N GLN A 407 2.92 -5.56 3.43
CA GLN A 407 1.67 -6.08 3.98
C GLN A 407 0.83 -6.87 2.96
N TRP A 408 0.68 -6.42 1.70
CA TRP A 408 -0.28 -7.00 0.74
C TRP A 408 0.25 -7.14 -0.69
N GLY A 409 1.49 -7.58 -0.83
CA GLY A 409 2.17 -7.66 -2.12
C GLY A 409 2.89 -6.38 -2.52
N PRO A 410 3.64 -6.42 -3.63
CA PRO A 410 4.33 -5.25 -4.19
C PRO A 410 3.31 -4.21 -4.67
N ARG A 411 3.01 -3.24 -3.79
CA ARG A 411 2.08 -2.11 -4.03
C ARG A 411 2.38 -1.33 -5.32
N TYR A 412 3.63 -1.36 -5.75
CA TYR A 412 4.11 -0.81 -7.01
C TYR A 412 3.43 -1.41 -8.26
N PHE A 413 2.94 -2.65 -8.15
CA PHE A 413 2.17 -3.30 -9.22
C PHE A 413 0.68 -3.01 -9.16
N MET A 414 0.19 -2.24 -8.19
CA MET A 414 -1.24 -2.03 -8.03
C MET A 414 -1.90 -1.41 -9.26
N ILE A 415 -1.16 -0.56 -10.00
CA ILE A 415 -1.62 0.01 -11.28
C ILE A 415 -1.76 -1.01 -12.41
N VAL A 416 -1.03 -2.13 -12.34
CA VAL A 416 -1.13 -3.23 -13.31
C VAL A 416 -2.11 -4.35 -12.88
N TRP A 417 -2.53 -4.37 -11.61
CA TRP A 417 -3.42 -5.41 -11.08
C TRP A 417 -4.74 -5.56 -11.85
N PRO A 418 -5.46 -4.48 -12.24
CA PRO A 418 -6.70 -4.63 -13.00
C PRO A 418 -6.53 -5.44 -14.28
N PHE A 419 -5.39 -5.30 -14.95
CA PHE A 419 -5.08 -6.02 -16.17
C PHE A 419 -4.69 -7.46 -15.91
N LEU A 420 -3.84 -7.70 -14.90
CA LEU A 420 -3.43 -9.05 -14.47
C LEU A 420 -4.65 -9.90 -14.07
N VAL A 421 -5.53 -9.34 -13.23
CA VAL A 421 -6.76 -10.03 -12.81
C VAL A 421 -7.72 -10.20 -13.99
N GLY A 422 -7.85 -9.20 -14.86
CA GLY A 422 -8.67 -9.29 -16.07
C GLY A 422 -8.23 -10.43 -16.99
N TRP A 423 -6.92 -10.62 -17.15
CA TRP A 423 -6.37 -11.72 -17.93
C TRP A 423 -6.61 -13.07 -17.29
N THR A 424 -6.47 -13.19 -15.97
CA THR A 424 -6.88 -14.41 -15.30
C THR A 424 -8.38 -14.65 -15.51
N TRP A 425 -9.21 -13.61 -15.41
CA TRP A 425 -10.66 -13.74 -15.58
C TRP A 425 -11.03 -14.28 -16.97
N ILE A 426 -10.31 -13.89 -18.02
CA ILE A 426 -10.47 -14.46 -19.37
C ILE A 426 -10.19 -15.96 -19.37
N VAL A 427 -9.12 -16.41 -18.72
CA VAL A 427 -8.80 -17.85 -18.62
C VAL A 427 -9.89 -18.59 -17.86
N ILE A 428 -10.39 -17.99 -16.77
CA ILE A 428 -11.48 -18.52 -15.93
C ILE A 428 -12.77 -18.68 -16.74
N GLU A 429 -13.20 -17.63 -17.45
CA GLU A 429 -14.40 -17.66 -18.29
C GLU A 429 -14.26 -18.66 -19.44
N TRP A 430 -13.08 -18.75 -20.06
CA TRP A 430 -12.84 -19.73 -21.10
C TRP A 430 -12.94 -21.16 -20.54
N ALA A 431 -12.27 -21.46 -19.41
CA ALA A 431 -12.30 -22.79 -18.80
C ALA A 431 -13.72 -23.22 -18.38
N THR A 432 -14.50 -22.29 -17.81
CA THR A 432 -15.89 -22.54 -17.42
C THR A 432 -16.83 -22.78 -18.61
N ARG A 433 -16.58 -22.12 -19.75
CA ARG A 433 -17.34 -22.35 -20.99
C ARG A 433 -17.05 -23.72 -21.62
N GLN A 434 -15.81 -24.20 -21.55
CA GLN A 434 -15.41 -25.49 -22.16
C GLN A 434 -16.05 -26.70 -21.46
N ARG A 435 -16.17 -26.67 -20.14
CA ARG A 435 -16.82 -27.72 -19.35
C ARG A 435 -17.63 -27.11 -18.22
N LYS A 436 -18.92 -26.89 -18.47
CA LYS A 436 -19.87 -26.38 -17.47
C LYS A 436 -19.75 -27.21 -16.17
N GLY A 437 -19.62 -26.55 -15.03
CA GLY A 437 -19.43 -27.18 -13.72
C GLY A 437 -17.95 -27.46 -13.36
N ILE A 438 -17.22 -28.23 -14.18
CA ILE A 438 -15.82 -28.61 -13.86
C ILE A 438 -14.90 -27.39 -13.85
N GLY A 439 -15.06 -26.45 -14.79
CA GLY A 439 -14.28 -25.22 -14.78
C GLY A 439 -14.50 -24.39 -13.52
N PHE A 440 -15.72 -24.37 -12.97
CA PHE A 440 -16.02 -23.66 -11.73
C PHE A 440 -15.35 -24.33 -10.53
N ILE A 441 -15.44 -25.67 -10.44
CA ILE A 441 -14.76 -26.46 -9.40
C ILE A 441 -13.25 -26.21 -9.44
N ALA A 442 -12.67 -26.08 -10.63
CA ALA A 442 -11.23 -25.86 -10.79
C ALA A 442 -10.76 -24.52 -10.23
N ILE A 443 -11.60 -23.49 -10.31
CA ILE A 443 -11.26 -22.10 -9.97
C ILE A 443 -11.68 -21.77 -8.54
N PHE A 444 -12.62 -22.54 -7.98
CA PHE A 444 -13.12 -22.35 -6.63
C PHE A 444 -12.02 -22.29 -5.57
N PRO A 445 -11.01 -23.18 -5.53
CA PRO A 445 -9.92 -23.08 -4.56
C PRO A 445 -9.13 -21.76 -4.65
N ILE A 446 -8.95 -21.22 -5.85
CA ILE A 446 -8.26 -19.94 -6.08
C ILE A 446 -9.10 -18.79 -5.51
N LEU A 447 -10.40 -18.78 -5.76
CA LEU A 447 -11.30 -17.76 -5.26
C LEU A 447 -11.38 -17.79 -3.73
N ILE A 448 -11.50 -18.99 -3.13
CA ILE A 448 -11.48 -19.15 -1.68
C ILE A 448 -10.14 -18.70 -1.11
N SER A 449 -9.02 -19.10 -1.72
CA SER A 449 -7.69 -18.67 -1.33
C SER A 449 -7.58 -17.14 -1.30
N GLN A 450 -8.09 -16.46 -2.32
CA GLN A 450 -8.10 -15.00 -2.39
C GLN A 450 -8.97 -14.35 -1.30
N ILE A 451 -10.14 -14.93 -1.00
CA ILE A 451 -11.01 -14.47 0.10
C ILE A 451 -10.32 -14.66 1.44
N LEU A 452 -9.64 -15.80 1.65
CA LEU A 452 -8.86 -16.06 2.87
C LEU A 452 -7.72 -15.05 3.01
N THR A 453 -6.99 -14.75 1.93
CA THR A 453 -5.94 -13.72 1.93
C THR A 453 -6.50 -12.35 2.31
N ALA A 454 -7.63 -11.94 1.74
CA ALA A 454 -8.28 -10.67 2.08
C ALA A 454 -8.79 -10.65 3.53
N GLY A 455 -9.42 -11.74 4.00
CA GLY A 455 -9.91 -11.85 5.37
C GLY A 455 -8.78 -11.84 6.41
N TYR A 456 -7.73 -12.61 6.12
CA TYR A 456 -6.50 -12.61 6.91
C TYR A 456 -5.88 -11.21 6.95
N ALA A 457 -5.95 -10.48 5.83
CA ALA A 457 -5.48 -9.10 5.79
C ALA A 457 -6.15 -8.18 6.78
N PHE A 458 -7.47 -8.22 6.81
CA PHE A 458 -8.24 -7.47 7.79
C PHE A 458 -7.95 -7.89 9.22
N GLN A 459 -7.78 -9.19 9.47
CA GLN A 459 -7.52 -9.70 10.80
C GLN A 459 -6.14 -9.25 11.31
N THR A 460 -5.10 -9.40 10.51
CA THR A 460 -3.73 -9.00 10.87
C THR A 460 -3.63 -7.51 11.10
N VAL A 461 -4.28 -6.71 10.26
CA VAL A 461 -4.39 -5.26 10.47
C VAL A 461 -5.10 -4.96 11.79
N ARG A 462 -6.24 -5.60 12.07
CA ARG A 462 -6.98 -5.40 13.33
C ARG A 462 -6.15 -5.82 14.55
N HIS A 463 -5.32 -6.86 14.41
CA HIS A 463 -4.39 -7.29 15.44
C HIS A 463 -3.30 -6.25 15.65
N GLN A 464 -2.64 -5.78 14.58
CA GLN A 464 -1.63 -4.73 14.64
C GLN A 464 -2.18 -3.45 15.28
N GLN A 465 -3.41 -3.03 14.95
CA GLN A 465 -4.03 -1.87 15.61
C GLN A 465 -4.21 -2.05 17.13
N ARG A 466 -4.41 -3.28 17.59
CA ARG A 466 -4.53 -3.61 19.02
C ARG A 466 -3.17 -3.77 19.69
N SER A 467 -2.16 -4.28 18.98
CA SER A 467 -0.82 -4.52 19.52
C SER A 467 0.10 -3.31 19.40
N LEU A 468 -0.15 -2.36 18.49
CA LEU A 468 0.72 -1.22 18.23
C LEU A 468 1.05 -0.38 19.47
N PRO A 469 0.10 -0.05 20.38
CA PRO A 469 0.46 0.69 21.59
C PRO A 469 1.43 -0.11 22.47
N VAL A 470 1.22 -1.43 22.59
CA VAL A 470 2.07 -2.33 23.37
C VAL A 470 3.44 -2.52 22.71
N GLU A 471 3.49 -2.63 21.38
CA GLU A 471 4.74 -2.75 20.62
C GLU A 471 5.55 -1.45 20.61
N ILE A 472 4.90 -0.29 20.55
CA ILE A 472 5.55 1.01 20.71
C ILE A 472 6.19 1.08 22.09
N LEU A 473 5.42 0.83 23.16
CA LEU A 473 5.95 0.81 24.53
C LEU A 473 7.07 -0.23 24.73
N ALA A 474 6.92 -1.43 24.14
CA ALA A 474 7.90 -2.51 24.27
C ALA A 474 9.14 -2.34 23.38
N SER A 475 9.05 -1.64 22.24
CA SER A 475 10.21 -1.30 21.40
C SER A 475 10.96 -0.11 21.97
N GLN A 476 10.25 0.84 22.57
CA GLN A 476 10.83 1.95 23.33
C GLN A 476 11.60 1.43 24.55
N HIS A 477 11.05 0.51 25.34
CA HIS A 477 11.77 -0.16 26.42
C HIS A 477 13.02 -0.94 25.97
N ARG A 478 13.06 -1.43 24.73
CA ARG A 478 14.16 -2.25 24.20
C ARG A 478 15.29 -1.45 23.56
N MET A 479 15.01 -0.25 23.05
CA MET A 479 16.02 0.53 22.32
C MET A 479 17.00 1.25 23.24
N ASP A 480 16.61 1.62 24.46
CA ASP A 480 17.54 2.01 25.53
C ASP A 480 16.81 2.02 26.90
N PRO A 481 17.01 1.02 27.78
CA PRO A 481 16.29 0.94 29.05
C PRO A 481 16.61 2.10 30.00
N ASP A 482 17.61 2.93 29.70
CA ASP A 482 17.99 4.06 30.56
C ASP A 482 17.54 5.43 30.03
N GLN A 483 16.82 5.50 28.91
CA GLN A 483 16.37 6.77 28.33
C GLN A 483 14.95 7.18 28.76
N LEU A 484 14.80 8.47 29.06
CA LEU A 484 13.52 9.13 29.34
C LEU A 484 12.79 9.44 28.03
N PHE A 485 11.60 8.86 27.85
CA PHE A 485 10.75 9.15 26.71
C PHE A 485 9.69 10.19 27.10
N LEU A 486 9.82 11.40 26.55
CA LEU A 486 8.83 12.46 26.65
C LEU A 486 8.06 12.52 25.34
N THR A 487 6.78 12.16 25.36
CA THR A 487 5.89 12.30 24.21
C THR A 487 4.59 12.95 24.65
N ASP A 488 4.04 13.81 23.80
CA ASP A 488 2.70 14.33 24.02
C ASP A 488 1.66 13.19 23.87
N LEU A 489 0.55 13.30 24.58
CA LEU A 489 -0.56 12.35 24.60
C LEU A 489 -1.21 12.13 23.25
N GLU A 490 -1.26 13.17 22.43
CA GLU A 490 -1.81 13.12 21.09
C GLU A 490 -1.08 12.08 20.22
N TYR A 491 0.16 11.73 20.59
CA TYR A 491 0.98 10.72 19.93
C TYR A 491 0.74 9.30 20.45
N LEU A 492 -0.02 9.12 21.54
CA LEU A 492 -0.39 7.81 22.10
C LEU A 492 -1.82 7.42 21.71
N PRO A 493 -2.07 6.17 21.28
CA PRO A 493 -3.43 5.72 20.99
C PRO A 493 -4.32 5.83 22.24
N ALA A 494 -5.56 6.30 22.09
CA ALA A 494 -6.56 6.39 23.18
C ALA A 494 -6.90 5.04 23.89
N ALA A 495 -6.31 3.93 23.45
CA ALA A 495 -6.36 2.64 24.13
C ALA A 495 -5.20 2.43 25.13
N ALA A 496 -4.08 3.13 24.96
CA ALA A 496 -3.00 3.22 25.95
C ALA A 496 -3.29 4.32 26.98
N VAL A 497 -4.06 5.32 26.58
CA VAL A 497 -4.49 6.43 27.44
C VAL A 497 -5.95 6.16 27.84
N GLY A 498 -6.15 5.49 28.98
CA GLY A 498 -7.48 5.45 29.61
C GLY A 498 -8.05 6.87 29.65
N ALA A 499 -9.29 7.05 29.20
CA ALA A 499 -9.90 8.35 28.87
C ALA A 499 -9.54 9.48 29.88
N GLY A 500 -8.52 10.26 29.53
CA GLY A 500 -7.97 11.32 30.36
C GLY A 500 -6.73 11.93 29.70
N HIS A 501 -6.61 13.24 29.72
CA HIS A 501 -5.44 13.94 29.19
C HIS A 501 -4.28 13.84 30.22
N SER A 502 -3.37 12.86 30.09
CA SER A 502 -2.17 12.71 30.97
C SER A 502 -0.86 12.46 30.22
N ILE A 503 0.15 13.35 30.31
CA ILE A 503 1.47 13.10 29.69
C ILE A 503 2.14 11.92 30.42
N TRP A 504 2.64 10.93 29.67
CA TRP A 504 3.37 9.79 30.23
C TRP A 504 4.88 10.02 30.10
N ALA A 505 5.57 10.03 31.22
CA ALA A 505 7.01 9.82 31.29
C ALA A 505 7.24 8.40 31.84
N VAL A 506 7.71 7.48 31.00
CA VAL A 506 8.10 6.14 31.43
C VAL A 506 9.57 6.17 31.83
N PHE A 507 9.86 5.95 33.12
CA PHE A 507 11.21 5.85 33.66
C PHE A 507 11.54 4.38 33.91
N PRO A 508 12.34 3.71 33.06
CA PRO A 508 12.55 2.27 33.21
C PRO A 508 13.58 1.92 34.29
N ASN A 509 14.47 2.85 34.65
CA ASN A 509 15.54 2.63 35.62
C ASN A 509 15.90 3.91 36.39
N LEU A 510 15.07 4.25 37.38
CA LEU A 510 15.58 4.94 38.57
C LEU A 510 16.18 3.88 39.49
N THR A 511 17.41 3.46 39.18
CA THR A 511 18.31 3.04 40.25
C THR A 511 18.45 4.24 41.20
N THR A 512 18.62 3.98 42.50
CA THR A 512 18.69 4.96 43.59
C THR A 512 19.94 5.86 43.55
N ASP A 513 20.43 6.17 42.35
CA ASP A 513 21.60 6.99 42.12
C ASP A 513 21.15 8.45 42.07
N ASP A 514 21.51 9.21 43.11
CA ASP A 514 21.12 10.62 43.29
C ASP A 514 21.56 11.51 42.11
N SER A 515 22.55 11.08 41.32
CA SER A 515 23.05 11.80 40.13
C SER A 515 22.02 11.96 38.99
N LYS A 516 21.00 11.11 38.93
CA LYS A 516 19.90 11.24 37.93
C LYS A 516 18.80 12.19 38.38
N ARG A 517 18.79 12.61 39.65
CA ARG A 517 17.83 13.55 40.24
C ARG A 517 18.13 14.97 39.78
N ASP A 518 19.41 15.34 39.73
CA ASP A 518 19.88 16.64 39.27
C ASP A 518 19.51 16.92 37.80
N PHE A 519 19.46 15.89 36.95
CA PHE A 519 19.03 16.02 35.54
C PHE A 519 17.56 16.49 35.40
N LEU A 520 16.68 16.12 36.35
CA LEU A 520 15.29 16.55 36.33
C LEU A 520 15.11 17.99 36.82
N ASP A 521 16.00 18.46 37.69
CA ASP A 521 15.99 19.83 38.22
C ASP A 521 16.53 20.85 37.19
N ASP A 522 17.36 20.40 36.24
CA ASP A 522 17.94 21.22 35.15
C ASP A 522 17.03 21.35 33.91
N ILE A 523 15.91 20.61 33.83
CA ILE A 523 14.95 20.78 32.74
C ILE A 523 14.18 22.08 33.00
N PRO A 524 14.18 23.06 32.09
CA PRO A 524 13.40 24.29 32.24
C PRO A 524 11.90 23.96 32.12
N LEU A 525 11.28 23.61 33.24
CA LEU A 525 9.89 23.18 33.37
C LEU A 525 8.89 24.29 32.97
N ASP A 526 9.35 25.54 32.88
CA ASP A 526 8.60 26.69 32.37
C ASP A 526 8.45 26.70 30.84
N ARG A 527 9.27 25.91 30.12
CA ARG A 527 9.24 25.82 28.65
C ARG A 527 8.53 24.58 28.10
N PHE A 528 8.27 23.58 28.95
CA PHE A 528 7.53 22.37 28.59
C PHE A 528 6.29 22.30 29.49
N PRO A 529 5.06 22.51 28.97
CA PRO A 529 3.85 22.36 29.77
C PRO A 529 3.63 20.86 30.03
N ILE A 530 4.33 20.31 31.03
CA ILE A 530 4.08 18.96 31.52
C ILE A 530 2.87 19.05 32.43
N LEU A 531 1.73 18.54 31.97
CA LEU A 531 0.50 18.40 32.76
C LEU A 531 0.59 17.12 33.59
N TRP A 532 0.76 17.30 34.91
CA TRP A 532 0.83 16.24 35.92
C TRP A 532 -0.55 16.03 36.55
N PHE A 533 -1.03 14.78 36.60
CA PHE A 533 -2.20 14.43 37.42
C PHE A 533 -1.95 13.17 38.24
N GLY A 534 -2.38 13.24 39.50
CA GLY A 534 -2.46 12.12 40.43
C GLY A 534 -3.51 11.11 39.97
N ILE A 535 -3.10 9.84 39.96
CA ILE A 535 -3.96 8.70 39.65
C ILE A 535 -4.58 8.21 40.96
N GLU A 536 -5.76 8.74 41.34
CA GLU A 536 -6.56 8.19 42.45
C GLU A 536 -7.66 7.21 41.98
N GLU A 537 -8.01 7.14 40.69
CA GLU A 537 -9.14 6.33 40.21
C GLU A 537 -8.81 5.16 39.25
N ALA A 538 -7.53 4.86 38.96
CA ALA A 538 -7.17 3.76 38.04
C ALA A 538 -7.01 2.36 38.69
N GLY A 539 -7.46 2.19 39.93
CA GLY A 539 -7.23 0.98 40.74
C GLY A 539 -7.72 -0.33 40.12
N ASP A 540 -8.68 -0.30 39.18
CA ASP A 540 -9.34 -1.49 38.66
C ASP A 540 -8.82 -1.97 37.28
N TRP A 541 -7.90 -1.24 36.63
CA TRP A 541 -7.47 -1.54 35.24
C TRP A 541 -6.01 -1.98 35.10
N LEU A 542 -5.20 -1.85 36.15
CA LEU A 542 -3.82 -2.32 36.13
C LEU A 542 -3.77 -3.83 36.42
N PRO A 543 -3.06 -4.63 35.61
CA PRO A 543 -2.75 -6.02 35.95
C PRO A 543 -2.19 -6.10 37.37
N SER A 544 -2.73 -7.00 38.21
CA SER A 544 -2.41 -7.12 39.64
C SER A 544 -0.94 -7.48 39.94
N ASN A 545 -0.11 -7.61 38.92
CA ASN A 545 1.30 -7.98 38.95
C ASN A 545 2.25 -6.82 38.63
N LEU A 546 1.78 -5.57 38.57
CA LEU A 546 2.64 -4.39 38.44
C LEU A 546 2.86 -3.73 39.80
N ALA A 547 4.10 -3.73 40.28
CA ALA A 547 4.46 -3.00 41.49
C ALA A 547 4.55 -1.50 41.20
N THR A 548 3.73 -0.69 41.86
CA THR A 548 3.78 0.76 41.78
C THR A 548 4.48 1.35 43.01
N LYS A 549 5.42 2.28 42.80
CA LYS A 549 6.02 3.06 43.87
C LYS A 549 5.68 4.53 43.69
N THR A 550 5.09 5.11 44.74
CA THR A 550 4.72 6.51 44.80
C THR A 550 5.86 7.33 45.38
N ILE A 551 6.36 8.34 44.66
CA ILE A 551 7.41 9.26 45.12
C ILE A 551 6.82 10.67 45.12
N SER A 552 6.78 11.32 46.28
CA SER A 552 6.30 12.69 46.40
C SER A 552 7.45 13.68 46.61
N ASN A 553 7.32 14.92 46.13
CA ASN A 553 8.24 16.01 46.45
C ASN A 553 7.58 17.08 47.33
N ASP A 554 8.40 17.98 47.88
CA ASP A 554 7.97 19.04 48.81
C ASP A 554 7.05 20.09 48.18
N ALA A 555 6.94 20.11 46.85
CA ALA A 555 6.02 20.96 46.11
C ALA A 555 4.63 20.31 45.89
N GLY A 556 4.38 19.12 46.47
CA GLY A 556 3.09 18.44 46.44
C GLY A 556 2.85 17.56 45.22
N PHE A 557 3.88 17.31 44.39
CA PHE A 557 3.77 16.43 43.24
C PHE A 557 4.00 14.98 43.66
N THR A 558 3.33 14.04 42.98
CA THR A 558 3.37 12.62 43.27
C THR A 558 3.60 11.82 41.99
N ILE A 559 4.70 11.06 41.92
CA ILE A 559 5.13 10.23 40.80
C ILE A 559 4.74 8.78 41.10
N GLN A 560 3.95 8.12 40.25
CA GLN A 560 3.83 6.66 40.28
C GLN A 560 4.83 6.04 39.31
N VAL A 561 5.85 5.38 39.85
CA VAL A 561 6.78 4.57 39.08
C VAL A 561 6.18 3.17 38.97
N VAL A 562 5.76 2.81 37.77
CA VAL A 562 5.30 1.45 37.45
C VAL A 562 6.53 0.63 37.09
N LYS A 563 6.91 -0.33 37.94
CA LYS A 563 8.00 -1.25 37.64
C LYS A 563 7.42 -2.48 36.93
N PRO A 564 7.82 -2.78 35.69
CA PRO A 564 7.54 -4.08 35.11
C PRO A 564 8.33 -5.14 35.87
N GLU A 565 7.69 -6.22 36.32
CA GLU A 565 8.42 -7.45 36.69
C GLU A 565 8.92 -8.19 35.45
#